data_AF-A0A6V8E4X8-F1
#
_entry.id   AF-A0A6V8E4X8-F1
#
_cell.length_a   1.000
_cell.length_b   1.000
_cell.length_c   1.000
_cell.angle_alpha   90.00
_cell.angle_beta   90.00
_cell.angle_gamma   90.00
#
_symmetry.space_group_name_H-M   'P 1'
#
loop_
_entity.id
_entity.type
_entity.pdbx_description
1 polymer ?
#
loop_
_entity_poly.entity_id
_entity_poly.type
_entity_poly.pdbx_seq_one_letter_code
_entity_poly.pdbx_strand_id
1 'polypeptide(L)'
;MDDKYQLVDFFLSKDGLLRSGIIGVLEGTPLEESAGSLSFAVATFAVVNVVFLLLFFSQFAILWIERKAVARMQDRYGATTALRSLWVGENGVTAGEWWNMLPFGLGKPLGAVNKYLNKNFGNRDENFATVDRVNNRSWMGKTIVPGFFQNVADGMKFLVKEHMVPQRADRLIFEVSPFLIVSSTLLILGMIPLSSGIYATNPDLSILYAIAIFGIAPIGVFFAGWSSNNKYTLIGGIRSAAQLTAYEIPLLLTLLSVAILSGTFNIIESIHFQHAAGAWNIFLMPLGAVLFLVTMIAEVERVPFDMPEAEAELVEGWWTEYGGMRFGMLFMAEYIRTYAACFLFTHFFLGGWHLPFQGTLASLPVVGETIGELIVFVPGAVMTLVKAWLVFLIVFVWARFSLARIRTDQILEFGWRMLLPLAVLQVIMSLAYRLYLYDPNGLSSQNDPAGGAAWDAFGIPSFVPIVTTIFWLAVFFIYLNDEDKSVNQERMFHVHTDKPAGTVSPGKE
;
A
#
# COMPACT_ATOMS: atom_id res chain seq x y z
N MET A 1 9.07 -14.47 -18.48
CA MET A 1 10.37 -14.82 -17.87
C MET A 1 10.02 -15.40 -16.53
N ASP A 2 10.21 -16.70 -16.35
CA ASP A 2 9.97 -17.34 -15.07
C ASP A 2 11.06 -16.94 -14.08
N ASP A 3 10.64 -16.51 -12.89
CA ASP A 3 11.57 -16.22 -11.80
C ASP A 3 12.42 -17.47 -11.54
N LYS A 4 13.74 -17.35 -11.39
CA LYS A 4 14.60 -18.50 -11.06
C LYS A 4 14.17 -19.18 -9.75
N TYR A 5 13.44 -18.44 -8.92
CA TYR A 5 12.85 -18.87 -7.66
C TYR A 5 11.35 -19.12 -7.80
N GLN A 6 10.97 -20.21 -8.47
CA GLN A 6 9.59 -20.70 -8.50
C GLN A 6 9.26 -21.40 -7.18
N LEU A 7 8.83 -20.63 -6.18
CA LEU A 7 8.50 -21.13 -4.85
C LEU A 7 7.28 -22.07 -4.90
N VAL A 8 6.31 -21.76 -5.78
CA VAL A 8 5.17 -22.62 -6.09
C VAL A 8 5.65 -23.96 -6.62
N ASP A 9 6.48 -24.00 -7.67
CA ASP A 9 6.97 -25.26 -8.23
C ASP A 9 7.89 -26.02 -7.28
N PHE A 10 8.71 -25.32 -6.49
CA PHE A 10 9.58 -25.94 -5.49
C PHE A 10 8.80 -26.72 -4.42
N PHE A 11 7.65 -26.19 -3.97
CA PHE A 11 6.86 -26.83 -2.93
C PHE A 11 5.73 -27.72 -3.45
N LEU A 12 5.10 -27.38 -4.59
CA LEU A 12 3.90 -28.04 -5.11
C LEU A 12 4.14 -29.04 -6.24
N SER A 13 5.31 -29.00 -6.90
CA SER A 13 5.65 -30.02 -7.91
C SER A 13 5.66 -31.42 -7.30
N LYS A 14 5.36 -32.45 -8.11
CA LYS A 14 5.36 -33.86 -7.67
C LYS A 14 6.71 -34.29 -7.11
N ASP A 15 7.80 -33.75 -7.68
CA ASP A 15 9.18 -34.00 -7.27
C ASP A 15 9.70 -32.97 -6.26
N GLY A 16 8.83 -32.05 -5.81
CA GLY A 16 9.17 -31.01 -4.85
C GLY A 16 9.62 -31.62 -3.51
N LEU A 17 10.58 -30.96 -2.86
CA LEU A 17 11.28 -31.49 -1.68
C LEU A 17 10.32 -31.74 -0.49
N LEU A 18 9.31 -30.87 -0.30
CA LEU A 18 8.29 -31.08 0.73
C LEU A 18 7.32 -32.21 0.36
N ARG A 19 6.87 -32.26 -0.89
CA ARG A 19 5.84 -33.22 -1.30
C ARG A 19 6.37 -34.64 -1.31
N SER A 20 7.55 -34.85 -1.90
CA SER A 20 8.26 -36.13 -1.91
C SER A 20 8.65 -36.58 -0.50
N GLY A 21 9.13 -35.66 0.34
CA GLY A 21 9.46 -35.93 1.74
C GLY A 21 8.26 -36.38 2.57
N ILE A 22 7.11 -35.72 2.44
CA ILE A 22 5.88 -36.11 3.15
C ILE A 22 5.34 -37.45 2.65
N ILE A 23 5.39 -37.69 1.34
CA ILE A 23 4.95 -38.97 0.75
C ILE A 23 5.83 -40.12 1.27
N GLY A 24 7.16 -39.94 1.29
CA GLY A 24 8.08 -40.96 1.81
C GLY A 24 7.95 -41.22 3.32
N VAL A 25 7.53 -40.22 4.10
CA VAL A 25 7.25 -40.40 5.54
C VAL A 25 5.94 -41.16 5.79
N LEU A 26 4.97 -41.05 4.88
CA LEU A 26 3.66 -41.68 4.99
C LEU A 26 3.61 -43.07 4.33
N GLU A 27 4.65 -43.46 3.61
CA GLU A 27 4.81 -44.78 3.00
C GLU A 27 4.85 -45.87 4.09
N GLY A 28 4.00 -46.90 3.97
CA GLY A 28 3.85 -47.94 4.99
C GLY A 28 3.00 -47.57 6.20
N THR A 29 2.34 -46.41 6.19
CA THR A 29 1.37 -46.00 7.23
C THR A 29 -0.08 -46.21 6.77
N PRO A 30 -1.07 -46.28 7.67
CA PRO A 30 -2.50 -46.35 7.29
C PRO A 30 -3.00 -45.17 6.44
N LEU A 31 -2.22 -44.10 6.33
CA LEU A 31 -2.55 -42.88 5.60
C LEU A 31 -1.91 -42.85 4.20
N GLU A 32 -1.25 -43.92 3.77
CA GLU A 32 -0.57 -44.01 2.47
C GLU A 32 -1.49 -43.69 1.28
N GLU A 33 -2.73 -44.21 1.30
CA GLU A 33 -3.74 -43.91 0.27
C GLU A 33 -4.10 -42.42 0.19
N SER A 34 -3.96 -41.69 1.29
CA SER A 34 -4.23 -40.24 1.38
C SER A 34 -2.98 -39.36 1.32
N ALA A 35 -1.78 -39.96 1.22
CA ALA A 35 -0.50 -39.25 1.30
C ALA A 35 -0.35 -38.19 0.19
N GLY A 36 -0.87 -38.47 -1.02
CA GLY A 36 -0.87 -37.51 -2.13
C GLY A 36 -1.71 -36.27 -1.87
N SER A 37 -2.89 -36.42 -1.26
CA SER A 37 -3.79 -35.31 -0.92
C SER A 37 -3.29 -34.54 0.30
N LEU A 38 -2.78 -35.25 1.31
CA LEU A 38 -2.24 -34.63 2.52
C LEU A 38 -0.97 -33.82 2.21
N SER A 39 -0.05 -34.38 1.40
CA SER A 39 1.15 -33.68 0.97
C SER A 39 0.83 -32.44 0.15
N PHE A 40 -0.17 -32.50 -0.74
CA PHE A 40 -0.65 -31.32 -1.47
C PHE A 40 -1.22 -30.25 -0.54
N ALA A 41 -2.05 -30.63 0.43
CA ALA A 41 -2.64 -29.69 1.39
C ALA A 41 -1.57 -29.02 2.27
N VAL A 42 -0.61 -29.79 2.80
CA VAL A 42 0.50 -29.24 3.60
C VAL A 42 1.41 -28.35 2.77
N ALA A 43 1.77 -28.75 1.55
CA ALA A 43 2.59 -27.93 0.66
C ALA A 43 1.87 -26.62 0.30
N THR A 44 0.58 -26.67 -0.02
CA THR A 44 -0.25 -25.48 -0.28
C THR A 44 -0.27 -24.57 0.93
N PHE A 45 -0.54 -25.13 2.12
CA PHE A 45 -0.51 -24.36 3.36
C PHE A 45 0.85 -23.70 3.61
N ALA A 46 1.95 -24.41 3.36
CA ALA A 46 3.30 -23.86 3.50
C ALA A 46 3.54 -22.69 2.52
N VAL A 47 3.20 -22.84 1.24
CA VAL A 47 3.34 -21.78 0.22
C VAL A 47 2.54 -20.54 0.62
N VAL A 48 1.26 -20.72 0.98
CA VAL A 48 0.40 -19.60 1.39
C VAL A 48 0.97 -18.88 2.60
N ASN A 49 1.44 -19.62 3.62
CA ASN A 49 2.03 -19.01 4.81
C ASN A 49 3.34 -18.26 4.49
N VAL A 50 4.21 -18.83 3.66
CA VAL A 50 5.47 -18.17 3.29
C VAL A 50 5.21 -16.88 2.52
N VAL A 51 4.33 -16.92 1.51
CA VAL A 51 3.97 -15.73 0.73
C VAL A 51 3.29 -14.67 1.61
N PHE A 52 2.36 -15.10 2.47
CA PHE A 52 1.69 -14.21 3.40
C PHE A 52 2.66 -13.56 4.40
N LEU A 53 3.59 -14.32 4.98
CA LEU A 53 4.61 -13.79 5.89
C LEU A 53 5.56 -12.83 5.17
N LEU A 54 5.97 -13.12 3.93
CA LEU A 54 6.79 -12.20 3.13
C LEU A 54 6.06 -10.87 2.92
N LEU A 55 4.79 -10.90 2.52
CA LEU A 55 3.96 -9.71 2.39
C LEU A 55 3.81 -8.97 3.72
N PHE A 56 3.49 -9.68 4.80
CA PHE A 56 3.25 -9.07 6.11
C PHE A 56 4.52 -8.44 6.71
N PHE A 57 5.67 -9.12 6.66
CA PHE A 57 6.93 -8.56 7.14
C PHE A 57 7.42 -7.40 6.27
N SER A 58 7.16 -7.43 4.97
CA SER A 58 7.50 -6.31 4.08
C SER A 58 6.72 -5.03 4.43
N GLN A 59 5.50 -5.14 4.97
CA GLN A 59 4.72 -4.00 5.43
C GLN A 59 5.36 -3.24 6.60
N PHE A 60 6.18 -3.91 7.43
CA PHE A 60 6.85 -3.23 8.54
C PHE A 60 7.84 -2.18 8.03
N ALA A 61 8.41 -2.36 6.83
CA ALA A 61 9.25 -1.36 6.19
C ALA A 61 8.43 -0.11 5.83
N ILE A 62 7.23 -0.26 5.30
CA ILE A 62 6.33 0.84 4.92
C ILE A 62 5.94 1.69 6.12
N LEU A 63 5.47 1.06 7.19
CA LEU A 63 5.10 1.75 8.43
C LEU A 63 6.25 2.60 8.99
N TRP A 64 7.46 2.07 8.88
CA TRP A 64 8.66 2.79 9.28
C TRP A 64 9.02 3.93 8.32
N ILE A 65 8.93 3.69 7.00
CA ILE A 65 9.16 4.68 5.95
C ILE A 65 8.24 5.88 6.16
N GLU A 66 6.94 5.65 6.35
CA GLU A 66 5.96 6.72 6.59
C GLU A 66 6.33 7.55 7.82
N ARG A 67 6.47 6.91 8.99
CA ARG A 67 6.79 7.63 10.25
C ARG A 67 8.05 8.47 10.13
N LYS A 68 9.06 7.98 9.40
CA LYS A 68 10.30 8.71 9.12
C LYS A 68 10.07 9.90 8.19
N ALA A 69 9.42 9.66 7.05
CA ALA A 69 9.19 10.67 6.02
C ALA A 69 8.29 11.79 6.54
N VAL A 70 7.18 11.43 7.21
CA VAL A 70 6.23 12.35 7.86
C VAL A 70 6.96 13.31 8.77
N ALA A 71 7.78 12.75 9.65
CA ALA A 71 8.41 13.55 10.66
C ALA A 71 9.46 14.49 10.08
N ARG A 72 10.27 14.00 9.13
CA ARG A 72 11.21 14.85 8.41
C ARG A 72 10.53 16.05 7.73
N MET A 73 9.34 15.87 7.18
CA MET A 73 8.61 16.96 6.53
C MET A 73 7.97 17.95 7.51
N GLN A 74 7.63 17.52 8.74
CA GLN A 74 7.05 18.40 9.77
C GLN A 74 8.09 19.18 10.61
N ASP A 75 9.33 19.31 10.12
CA ASP A 75 10.49 19.93 10.79
C ASP A 75 10.72 19.45 12.25
N ARG A 76 10.20 18.26 12.56
CA ARG A 76 10.47 17.47 13.75
C ARG A 76 11.25 16.26 13.28
N TYR A 77 12.58 16.25 13.35
CA TYR A 77 13.38 15.07 13.00
C TYR A 77 12.83 13.78 13.66
N GLY A 78 11.99 13.02 12.94
CA GLY A 78 11.39 11.77 13.44
C GLY A 78 10.21 11.95 14.42
N ALA A 79 9.13 11.18 14.23
CA ALA A 79 8.15 10.94 15.27
C ALA A 79 8.82 9.97 16.25
N THR A 80 9.12 10.50 17.42
CA THR A 80 10.08 10.00 18.41
C THR A 80 9.42 9.30 19.58
N THR A 81 8.44 8.45 19.32
CA THR A 81 7.78 7.66 20.37
C THR A 81 7.44 6.33 19.78
N ALA A 82 8.44 5.48 19.82
CA ALA A 82 8.29 4.13 19.40
C ALA A 82 8.60 3.22 20.59
N LEU A 83 9.86 2.87 20.79
CA LEU A 83 10.26 2.06 21.93
C LEU A 83 10.34 2.92 23.21
N ARG A 84 10.37 4.25 23.13
CA ARG A 84 10.64 5.08 24.31
C ARG A 84 9.66 4.89 25.49
N SER A 85 8.38 4.58 25.32
CA SER A 85 7.50 4.39 26.51
C SER A 85 7.90 3.18 27.38
N LEU A 86 8.72 2.26 26.86
CA LEU A 86 9.37 1.17 27.61
C LEU A 86 10.89 1.39 27.81
N TRP A 87 11.50 2.30 27.05
CA TRP A 87 12.97 2.37 26.91
C TRP A 87 13.60 3.74 27.27
N VAL A 88 12.86 4.86 27.29
CA VAL A 88 13.31 6.13 27.89
C VAL A 88 12.12 6.90 28.47
N GLY A 89 12.15 7.14 29.77
CA GLY A 89 11.11 7.87 30.49
C GLY A 89 10.90 9.29 29.95
N GLU A 90 9.66 9.75 30.05
CA GLU A 90 9.21 11.07 29.60
C GLU A 90 9.77 12.22 30.47
N ASN A 91 10.42 11.90 31.61
CA ASN A 91 10.88 12.87 32.62
C ASN A 91 12.41 13.00 32.73
N GLY A 92 13.16 12.74 31.64
CA GLY A 92 14.63 12.84 31.67
C GLY A 92 15.34 11.67 32.37
N VAL A 93 14.60 10.64 32.77
CA VAL A 93 15.11 9.40 33.35
C VAL A 93 15.17 8.34 32.25
N THR A 94 16.37 7.82 31.94
CA THR A 94 16.49 6.70 30.99
C THR A 94 15.77 5.47 31.54
N ALA A 95 14.98 4.73 30.73
CA ALA A 95 14.21 3.59 31.27
C ALA A 95 15.10 2.44 31.75
N GLY A 96 16.42 2.51 31.55
CA GLY A 96 17.37 1.65 32.23
C GLY A 96 17.19 1.62 33.75
N GLU A 97 16.77 2.73 34.37
CA GLU A 97 16.43 2.75 35.81
C GLU A 97 15.13 2.00 36.12
N TRP A 98 14.13 2.11 35.24
CA TRP A 98 12.87 1.35 35.37
C TRP A 98 13.09 -0.16 35.24
N TRP A 99 13.92 -0.61 34.28
CA TRP A 99 14.29 -2.02 34.15
C TRP A 99 15.01 -2.56 35.41
N ASN A 100 15.75 -1.71 36.12
CA ASN A 100 16.36 -2.10 37.40
C ASN A 100 15.33 -2.27 38.55
N MET A 101 14.09 -1.81 38.39
CA MET A 101 13.01 -1.96 39.38
C MET A 101 12.27 -3.29 39.28
N LEU A 102 12.50 -4.10 38.22
CA LEU A 102 11.86 -5.40 38.07
C LEU A 102 12.35 -6.40 39.13
N PRO A 103 11.43 -7.17 39.75
CA PRO A 103 11.77 -8.12 40.81
C PRO A 103 12.70 -9.22 40.29
N PHE A 104 13.51 -9.76 41.21
CA PHE A 104 14.49 -10.83 40.94
C PHE A 104 15.65 -10.44 40.01
N GLY A 105 15.84 -9.15 39.72
CA GLY A 105 16.96 -8.68 38.90
C GLY A 105 16.84 -9.04 37.41
N LEU A 106 15.69 -9.57 36.99
CA LEU A 106 15.38 -9.96 35.61
C LEU A 106 15.52 -8.80 34.61
N GLY A 107 15.35 -7.57 35.06
CA GLY A 107 15.51 -6.39 34.20
C GLY A 107 16.93 -5.84 34.10
N LYS A 108 17.91 -6.33 34.88
CA LYS A 108 19.32 -5.87 34.76
C LYS A 108 19.95 -6.14 33.38
N PRO A 109 19.77 -7.32 32.76
CA PRO A 109 20.28 -7.57 31.41
C PRO A 109 19.63 -6.67 30.36
N LEU A 110 18.30 -6.48 30.45
CA LEU A 110 17.54 -5.60 29.56
C LEU A 110 17.94 -4.13 29.74
N GLY A 111 18.14 -3.68 30.96
CA GLY A 111 18.65 -2.34 31.28
C GLY A 111 20.07 -2.11 30.76
N ALA A 112 20.95 -3.11 30.81
CA ALA A 112 22.30 -3.04 30.25
C ALA A 112 22.28 -2.92 28.73
N VAL A 113 21.46 -3.73 28.05
CA VAL A 113 21.24 -3.63 26.58
C VAL A 113 20.68 -2.26 26.21
N ASN A 114 19.71 -1.75 26.97
CA ASN A 114 19.15 -0.41 26.77
C ASN A 114 20.21 0.69 26.88
N LYS A 115 21.07 0.60 27.91
CA LYS A 115 22.14 1.57 28.14
C LYS A 115 23.20 1.52 27.03
N TYR A 116 23.52 0.34 26.54
CA TYR A 116 24.41 0.15 25.38
C TYR A 116 23.83 0.76 24.11
N LEU A 117 22.55 0.49 23.82
CA LEU A 117 21.85 1.05 22.66
C LEU A 117 21.76 2.59 22.74
N ASN A 118 21.44 3.17 23.90
CA ASN A 118 21.42 4.62 24.08
C ASN A 118 22.81 5.27 23.96
N LYS A 119 23.88 4.58 24.39
CA LYS A 119 25.25 5.11 24.28
C LYS A 119 25.74 5.15 22.83
N ASN A 120 25.45 4.10 22.05
CA ASN A 120 25.97 3.97 20.69
C ASN A 120 25.04 4.52 19.61
N PHE A 121 23.73 4.62 19.90
CA PHE A 121 22.69 5.03 18.95
C PHE A 121 21.75 6.12 19.48
N GLY A 122 22.03 6.73 20.65
CA GLY A 122 21.23 7.82 21.21
C GLY A 122 21.55 9.19 20.60
N ASN A 123 20.57 10.10 20.58
CA ASN A 123 20.70 11.45 20.00
C ASN A 123 21.20 12.47 21.04
N ARG A 124 22.45 12.34 21.47
CA ARG A 124 23.18 13.49 21.98
C ARG A 124 24.26 13.84 20.98
N ASP A 125 24.07 14.96 20.28
CA ASP A 125 25.09 15.59 19.46
C ASP A 125 25.24 17.02 19.95
N GLU A 126 26.39 17.30 20.58
CA GLU A 126 26.72 18.61 21.15
C GLU A 126 26.92 19.69 20.07
N ASN A 127 27.05 19.28 18.79
CA ASN A 127 27.32 20.20 17.68
C ASN A 127 26.06 20.82 17.06
N PHE A 128 24.88 20.25 17.28
CA PHE A 128 23.62 20.73 16.70
C PHE A 128 22.60 21.09 17.79
N ALA A 129 22.56 22.37 18.17
CA ALA A 129 21.69 22.91 19.21
C ALA A 129 20.18 22.66 19.00
N THR A 130 19.74 22.41 17.75
CA THR A 130 18.36 22.03 17.41
C THR A 130 18.03 20.59 17.81
N VAL A 131 19.01 19.69 17.84
CA VAL A 131 18.86 18.29 18.30
C VAL A 131 18.86 18.21 19.82
N ASP A 132 19.66 19.05 20.48
CA ASP A 132 19.77 19.11 21.95
C ASP A 132 18.56 19.80 22.60
N ARG A 133 17.98 20.82 21.94
CA ARG A 133 16.77 21.57 22.39
C ARG A 133 15.57 20.69 22.75
N VAL A 134 15.47 19.50 22.18
CA VAL A 134 14.30 18.62 22.32
C VAL A 134 14.52 17.47 23.31
N ASN A 135 15.62 17.51 24.08
CA ASN A 135 16.00 16.53 25.11
C ASN A 135 15.84 15.07 24.63
N ASN A 136 16.77 14.67 23.75
CA ASN A 136 17.01 13.27 23.38
C ASN A 136 15.84 12.59 22.65
N ARG A 137 15.28 13.28 21.66
CA ARG A 137 14.38 12.67 20.67
C ARG A 137 15.23 12.13 19.52
N SER A 138 15.62 10.85 19.60
CA SER A 138 16.28 10.18 18.47
C SER A 138 15.29 9.53 17.53
N TRP A 139 15.37 9.95 16.26
CA TRP A 139 15.91 9.03 15.26
C TRP A 139 16.72 9.75 14.17
N MET A 140 17.99 10.09 14.47
CA MET A 140 19.03 10.29 13.44
C MET A 140 19.94 9.07 13.43
N GLY A 141 19.66 8.07 12.59
CA GLY A 141 20.53 6.90 12.44
C GLY A 141 20.37 6.23 11.08
N LYS A 142 21.48 5.84 10.45
CA LYS A 142 21.57 5.25 9.10
C LYS A 142 20.98 3.83 8.95
N THR A 143 20.24 3.29 9.92
CA THR A 143 19.93 1.85 9.99
C THR A 143 18.44 1.53 10.12
N ILE A 144 17.93 0.67 9.23
CA ILE A 144 16.53 0.19 9.14
C ILE A 144 16.03 -0.52 10.42
N VAL A 145 16.95 -0.99 11.28
CA VAL A 145 16.68 -2.00 12.32
C VAL A 145 15.86 -1.51 13.54
N PRO A 146 16.08 -0.33 14.14
CA PRO A 146 15.40 0.02 15.40
C PRO A 146 13.91 0.32 15.26
N GLY A 147 13.47 0.80 14.10
CA GLY A 147 12.06 1.15 13.87
C GLY A 147 11.18 -0.04 13.49
N PHE A 148 11.78 -1.14 13.03
CA PHE A 148 11.07 -2.37 12.67
C PHE A 148 10.36 -3.01 13.87
N PHE A 149 11.01 -3.01 15.05
CA PHE A 149 10.44 -3.54 16.29
C PHE A 149 9.33 -2.67 16.87
N GLN A 150 9.09 -1.48 16.31
CA GLN A 150 8.05 -0.62 16.84
C GLN A 150 6.65 -1.17 16.58
N ASN A 151 6.43 -1.70 15.39
CA ASN A 151 5.12 -2.25 15.03
C ASN A 151 4.79 -3.44 15.94
N VAL A 152 5.80 -4.20 16.33
CA VAL A 152 5.66 -5.31 17.29
C VAL A 152 5.31 -4.78 18.69
N ALA A 153 5.94 -3.70 19.15
CA ALA A 153 5.62 -3.09 20.44
C ALA A 153 4.20 -2.48 20.45
N ASP A 154 3.79 -1.79 19.39
CA ASP A 154 2.43 -1.25 19.23
C ASP A 154 1.39 -2.37 19.21
N GLY A 155 1.65 -3.47 18.49
CA GLY A 155 0.80 -4.66 18.47
C GLY A 155 0.66 -5.31 19.85
N MET A 156 1.78 -5.52 20.56
CA MET A 156 1.76 -6.06 21.93
C MET A 156 0.99 -5.15 22.90
N LYS A 157 1.14 -3.83 22.77
CA LYS A 157 0.36 -2.86 23.55
C LYS A 157 -1.14 -3.03 23.34
N PHE A 158 -1.61 -3.19 22.10
CA PHE A 158 -3.04 -3.39 21.82
C PHE A 158 -3.56 -4.71 22.38
N LEU A 159 -2.74 -5.78 22.38
CA LEU A 159 -3.09 -7.09 22.96
C LEU A 159 -3.26 -7.07 24.49
N VAL A 160 -2.48 -6.24 25.18
CA VAL A 160 -2.51 -6.16 26.66
C VAL A 160 -3.60 -5.22 27.18
N LYS A 161 -4.14 -4.34 26.32
CA LYS A 161 -5.19 -3.39 26.70
C LYS A 161 -6.52 -4.11 26.99
N GLU A 162 -7.26 -3.58 27.95
CA GLU A 162 -8.59 -4.07 28.32
C GLU A 162 -9.58 -3.92 27.17
N HIS A 163 -10.47 -4.92 27.06
CA HIS A 163 -11.55 -4.94 26.09
C HIS A 163 -12.83 -4.28 26.64
N MET A 164 -13.07 -3.05 26.19
CA MET A 164 -14.26 -2.21 26.38
C MET A 164 -15.43 -2.54 25.42
N VAL A 165 -16.63 -2.96 25.86
CA VAL A 165 -17.85 -2.89 25.02
C VAL A 165 -18.87 -1.95 25.66
N PRO A 166 -19.39 -0.94 24.93
CA PRO A 166 -20.41 -0.04 25.48
C PRO A 166 -21.69 -0.80 25.88
N GLN A 167 -22.28 -0.45 27.03
CA GLN A 167 -23.45 -1.18 27.56
C GLN A 167 -24.68 -1.12 26.64
N ARG A 168 -24.84 -0.01 25.92
CA ARG A 168 -25.96 0.22 25.01
C ARG A 168 -25.67 -0.18 23.56
N ALA A 169 -24.45 -0.63 23.25
CA ALA A 169 -24.09 -1.09 21.92
C ALA A 169 -24.77 -2.42 21.58
N ASP A 170 -25.02 -2.65 20.29
CA ASP A 170 -25.35 -3.99 19.81
C ASP A 170 -24.08 -4.85 19.88
N ARG A 171 -24.00 -5.70 20.91
CA ARG A 171 -22.80 -6.49 21.19
C ARG A 171 -22.40 -7.39 20.02
N LEU A 172 -23.36 -8.02 19.34
CA LEU A 172 -23.02 -8.98 18.29
C LEU A 172 -22.38 -8.26 17.10
N ILE A 173 -23.02 -7.18 16.65
CA ILE A 173 -22.56 -6.43 15.48
C ILE A 173 -21.28 -5.68 15.79
N PHE A 174 -21.17 -5.08 16.98
CA PHE A 174 -19.95 -4.39 17.43
C PHE A 174 -18.76 -5.34 17.45
N GLU A 175 -18.98 -6.58 17.88
CA GLU A 175 -17.93 -7.59 17.94
C GLU A 175 -17.51 -8.10 16.56
N VAL A 176 -18.47 -8.33 15.65
CA VAL A 176 -18.22 -8.92 14.33
C VAL A 176 -17.67 -7.91 13.32
N SER A 177 -18.01 -6.63 13.44
CA SER A 177 -17.68 -5.61 12.42
C SER A 177 -16.17 -5.51 12.12
N PRO A 178 -15.25 -5.45 13.11
CA PRO A 178 -13.82 -5.44 12.84
C PRO A 178 -13.33 -6.68 12.11
N PHE A 179 -13.86 -7.88 12.42
CA PHE A 179 -13.47 -9.10 11.74
C PHE A 179 -13.93 -9.13 10.28
N LEU A 180 -15.09 -8.53 9.97
CA LEU A 180 -15.56 -8.40 8.60
C LEU A 180 -14.61 -7.51 7.77
N ILE A 181 -14.19 -6.37 8.32
CA ILE A 181 -13.26 -5.43 7.67
C ILE A 181 -11.87 -6.04 7.49
N VAL A 182 -11.36 -6.72 8.52
CA VAL A 182 -10.04 -7.36 8.49
C VAL A 182 -10.03 -8.54 7.53
N SER A 183 -11.07 -9.39 7.55
CA SER A 183 -11.13 -10.57 6.69
C SER A 183 -11.18 -10.20 5.21
N SER A 184 -11.98 -9.21 4.81
CA SER A 184 -11.99 -8.72 3.42
C SER A 184 -10.61 -8.21 3.00
N THR A 185 -9.94 -7.48 3.87
CA THR A 185 -8.61 -6.93 3.59
C THR A 185 -7.53 -8.03 3.45
N LEU A 186 -7.58 -9.06 4.29
CA LEU A 186 -6.66 -10.20 4.22
C LEU A 186 -6.91 -11.07 2.98
N LEU A 187 -8.16 -11.20 2.53
CA LEU A 187 -8.50 -11.91 1.29
C LEU A 187 -7.84 -11.26 0.07
N ILE A 188 -7.86 -9.91 -0.02
CA ILE A 188 -7.17 -9.19 -1.10
C ILE A 188 -5.67 -9.48 -1.06
N LEU A 189 -5.05 -9.45 0.12
CA LEU A 189 -3.61 -9.71 0.26
C LEU A 189 -3.23 -11.12 -0.20
N GLY A 190 -4.08 -12.12 0.06
CA GLY A 190 -3.89 -13.49 -0.40
C GLY A 190 -3.91 -13.64 -1.93
N MET A 191 -4.47 -12.68 -2.66
CA MET A 191 -4.54 -12.69 -4.12
C MET A 191 -3.41 -11.92 -4.81
N ILE A 192 -2.56 -11.22 -4.05
CA ILE A 192 -1.46 -10.43 -4.61
C ILE A 192 -0.27 -11.35 -4.90
N PRO A 193 0.15 -11.51 -6.17
CA PRO A 193 1.39 -12.19 -6.50
C PRO A 193 2.59 -11.29 -6.19
N LEU A 194 3.73 -11.87 -5.78
CA LEU A 194 4.99 -11.12 -5.67
C LEU A 194 5.84 -11.26 -6.93
N SER A 195 5.75 -12.42 -7.58
CA SER A 195 6.44 -12.78 -8.81
C SER A 195 5.65 -13.85 -9.56
N SER A 196 6.06 -14.20 -10.79
CA SER A 196 5.40 -15.25 -11.58
C SER A 196 5.37 -16.61 -10.86
N GLY A 197 6.39 -16.90 -10.04
CA GLY A 197 6.50 -18.14 -9.26
C GLY A 197 6.29 -18.00 -7.76
N ILE A 198 5.96 -16.79 -7.27
CA ILE A 198 5.76 -16.49 -5.83
C ILE A 198 4.38 -15.86 -5.66
N TYR A 199 3.36 -16.70 -5.48
CA TYR A 199 1.99 -16.29 -5.24
C TYR A 199 1.28 -17.33 -4.36
N ALA A 200 0.24 -16.93 -3.64
CA ALA A 200 -0.53 -17.83 -2.78
C ALA A 200 -1.65 -18.55 -3.55
N THR A 201 -2.41 -17.81 -4.37
CA THR A 201 -3.44 -18.36 -5.26
C THR A 201 -3.46 -17.62 -6.59
N ASN A 202 -3.87 -18.30 -7.67
CA ASN A 202 -3.98 -17.72 -9.00
C ASN A 202 -5.30 -18.14 -9.68
N PRO A 203 -6.45 -17.55 -9.28
CA PRO A 203 -7.73 -17.82 -9.93
C PRO A 203 -7.87 -17.04 -11.25
N ASP A 204 -8.48 -17.65 -12.26
CA ASP A 204 -8.69 -17.04 -13.59
C ASP A 204 -9.45 -15.70 -13.53
N LEU A 205 -10.36 -15.56 -12.56
CA LEU A 205 -11.18 -14.37 -12.34
C LEU A 205 -10.63 -13.47 -11.22
N SER A 206 -9.32 -13.47 -10.99
CA SER A 206 -8.70 -12.74 -9.86
C SER A 206 -9.06 -11.24 -9.77
N ILE A 207 -9.12 -10.50 -10.90
CA ILE A 207 -9.52 -9.09 -10.93
C ILE A 207 -10.98 -8.94 -10.47
N LEU A 208 -11.87 -9.81 -10.94
CA LEU A 208 -13.29 -9.78 -10.56
C LEU A 208 -13.49 -10.12 -9.08
N TYR A 209 -12.71 -11.07 -8.56
CA TYR A 209 -12.71 -11.36 -7.12
C TYR A 209 -12.22 -10.17 -6.29
N ALA A 210 -11.15 -9.48 -6.71
CA ALA A 210 -10.68 -8.27 -6.03
C ALA A 210 -11.79 -7.20 -5.96
N ILE A 211 -12.47 -6.95 -7.09
CA ILE A 211 -13.64 -6.07 -7.19
C ILE A 211 -14.73 -6.46 -6.17
N ALA A 212 -15.09 -7.75 -6.13
CA ALA A 212 -16.14 -8.23 -5.22
C ALA A 212 -15.78 -8.06 -3.73
N ILE A 213 -14.49 -8.20 -3.38
CA ILE A 213 -14.04 -8.06 -1.99
C ILE A 213 -14.03 -6.59 -1.55
N PHE A 214 -13.71 -5.64 -2.43
CA PHE A 214 -13.77 -4.21 -2.11
C PHE A 214 -15.18 -3.79 -1.67
N GLY A 215 -16.24 -4.29 -2.32
CA GLY A 215 -17.63 -3.98 -1.96
C GLY A 215 -18.10 -4.51 -0.60
N ILE A 216 -17.30 -5.32 0.10
CA ILE A 216 -17.62 -5.79 1.45
C ILE A 216 -17.25 -4.72 2.50
N ALA A 217 -16.22 -3.90 2.25
CA ALA A 217 -15.69 -2.97 3.22
C ALA A 217 -16.69 -1.88 3.68
N PRO A 218 -17.49 -1.23 2.80
CA PRO A 218 -18.45 -0.20 3.21
C PRO A 218 -19.48 -0.72 4.21
N ILE A 219 -19.92 -1.98 4.06
CA ILE A 219 -20.88 -2.62 4.96
C ILE A 219 -20.27 -2.78 6.35
N GLY A 220 -19.01 -3.22 6.43
CA GLY A 220 -18.30 -3.36 7.70
C GLY A 220 -18.17 -2.05 8.46
N VAL A 221 -17.84 -0.98 7.74
CA VAL A 221 -17.71 0.37 8.29
C VAL A 221 -19.05 0.90 8.80
N PHE A 222 -20.13 0.71 8.02
CA PHE A 222 -21.47 1.09 8.44
C PHE A 222 -21.91 0.35 9.71
N PHE A 223 -21.69 -0.98 9.76
CA PHE A 223 -22.02 -1.78 10.94
C PHE A 223 -21.18 -1.40 12.16
N ALA A 224 -19.92 -1.06 11.98
CA ALA A 224 -19.08 -0.56 13.07
C ALA A 224 -19.62 0.76 13.65
N GLY A 225 -20.04 1.68 12.77
CA GLY A 225 -20.66 2.95 13.17
C GLY A 225 -22.01 2.78 13.87
N TRP A 226 -22.88 1.92 13.32
CA TRP A 226 -24.24 1.71 13.83
C TRP A 226 -24.28 0.96 15.16
N SER A 227 -23.50 -0.11 15.29
CA SER A 227 -23.50 -0.97 16.49
C SER A 227 -22.99 -0.26 17.75
N SER A 228 -22.16 0.77 17.57
CA SER A 228 -21.57 1.58 18.64
C SER A 228 -22.59 2.38 19.47
N ASN A 229 -23.80 2.59 18.97
CA ASN A 229 -24.89 3.34 19.63
C ASN A 229 -24.47 4.73 20.17
N ASN A 230 -23.62 5.43 19.42
CA ASN A 230 -23.24 6.83 19.65
C ASN A 230 -23.63 7.66 18.42
N LYS A 231 -24.27 8.81 18.64
CA LYS A 231 -24.76 9.71 17.58
C LYS A 231 -23.62 10.17 16.65
N TYR A 232 -22.45 10.48 17.20
CA TYR A 232 -21.31 10.96 16.41
C TYR A 232 -20.72 9.82 15.56
N THR A 233 -20.51 8.65 16.18
CA THR A 233 -20.00 7.44 15.51
C THR A 233 -20.92 6.95 14.40
N LEU A 234 -22.24 7.05 14.60
CA LEU A 234 -23.23 6.72 13.55
C LEU A 234 -23.16 7.68 12.37
N ILE A 235 -23.04 9.00 12.62
CA ILE A 235 -22.89 10.00 11.56
C ILE A 235 -21.58 9.77 10.79
N GLY A 236 -20.49 9.46 11.50
CA GLY A 236 -19.20 9.09 10.89
C GLY A 236 -19.32 7.85 10.01
N GLY A 237 -19.98 6.80 10.50
CA GLY A 237 -20.20 5.57 9.73
C GLY A 237 -21.04 5.78 8.47
N ILE A 238 -22.09 6.61 8.54
CA ILE A 238 -22.91 6.94 7.35
C ILE A 238 -22.12 7.76 6.34
N ARG A 239 -21.34 8.77 6.78
CA ARG A 239 -20.50 9.59 5.90
C ARG A 239 -19.44 8.75 5.20
N SER A 240 -18.78 7.88 5.96
CA SER A 240 -17.75 6.99 5.44
C SER A 240 -18.34 6.00 4.43
N ALA A 241 -19.42 5.30 4.78
CA ALA A 241 -20.07 4.36 3.86
C ALA A 241 -20.54 5.03 2.56
N ALA A 242 -21.06 6.25 2.64
CA ALA A 242 -21.43 7.03 1.45
C ALA A 242 -20.21 7.42 0.60
N GLN A 243 -19.10 7.80 1.23
CA GLN A 243 -17.84 8.08 0.53
C GLN A 243 -17.32 6.81 -0.15
N LEU A 244 -17.12 5.71 0.57
CA LEU A 244 -16.58 4.47 0.01
C LEU A 244 -17.41 4.01 -1.20
N THR A 245 -18.75 4.04 -1.09
CA THR A 245 -19.64 3.71 -2.21
C THR A 245 -19.46 4.62 -3.43
N ALA A 246 -19.24 5.93 -3.22
CA ALA A 246 -19.08 6.90 -4.30
C ALA A 246 -17.77 6.72 -5.08
N TYR A 247 -16.72 6.21 -4.44
CA TYR A 247 -15.39 6.01 -5.03
C TYR A 247 -15.14 4.56 -5.48
N GLU A 248 -15.93 3.61 -4.99
CA GLU A 248 -15.92 2.23 -5.44
C GLU A 248 -16.31 2.13 -6.92
N ILE A 249 -17.42 2.74 -7.35
CA ILE A 249 -17.89 2.61 -8.75
C ILE A 249 -16.82 3.08 -9.77
N PRO A 250 -16.20 4.28 -9.64
CA PRO A 250 -15.12 4.68 -10.54
C PRO A 250 -13.89 3.75 -10.43
N LEU A 251 -13.54 3.26 -9.23
CA LEU A 251 -12.47 2.26 -9.07
C LEU A 251 -12.76 0.99 -9.89
N LEU A 252 -13.98 0.44 -9.81
CA LEU A 252 -14.37 -0.77 -10.54
C LEU A 252 -14.28 -0.56 -12.07
N LEU A 253 -14.70 0.61 -12.56
CA LEU A 253 -14.61 0.97 -13.98
C LEU A 253 -13.15 1.11 -14.46
N THR A 254 -12.25 1.64 -13.61
CA THR A 254 -10.81 1.68 -13.94
C THR A 254 -10.20 0.28 -13.99
N LEU A 255 -10.58 -0.63 -13.08
CA LEU A 255 -10.13 -2.02 -13.11
C LEU A 255 -10.67 -2.76 -14.34
N LEU A 256 -11.92 -2.51 -14.72
CA LEU A 256 -12.50 -3.03 -15.96
C LEU A 256 -11.72 -2.53 -17.19
N SER A 257 -11.30 -1.27 -17.18
CA SER A 257 -10.48 -0.68 -18.25
C SER A 257 -9.15 -1.41 -18.44
N VAL A 258 -8.52 -1.84 -17.34
CA VAL A 258 -7.30 -2.65 -17.36
C VAL A 258 -7.58 -4.04 -17.93
N ALA A 259 -8.65 -4.71 -17.47
CA ALA A 259 -9.03 -6.04 -17.94
C ALA A 259 -9.35 -6.05 -19.46
N ILE A 260 -10.00 -4.99 -19.97
CA ILE A 260 -10.26 -4.82 -21.42
C ILE A 260 -8.96 -4.70 -22.20
N LEU A 261 -8.00 -3.89 -21.69
CA LEU A 261 -6.74 -3.67 -22.38
C LEU A 261 -5.88 -4.95 -22.41
N SER A 262 -5.81 -5.68 -21.28
CA SER A 262 -5.05 -6.93 -21.19
C SER A 262 -5.76 -8.14 -21.81
N GLY A 263 -7.08 -8.09 -21.98
CA GLY A 263 -7.87 -9.20 -22.52
C GLY A 263 -8.01 -10.40 -21.57
N THR A 264 -7.82 -10.19 -20.27
CA THR A 264 -7.86 -11.24 -19.23
C THR A 264 -8.30 -10.65 -17.89
N PHE A 265 -8.94 -11.47 -17.06
CA PHE A 265 -9.27 -11.16 -15.66
C PHE A 265 -8.22 -11.70 -14.67
N ASN A 266 -7.15 -12.32 -15.17
CA ASN A 266 -6.07 -12.84 -14.36
C ASN A 266 -4.98 -11.76 -14.13
N ILE A 267 -4.62 -11.50 -12.86
CA ILE A 267 -3.62 -10.49 -12.48
C ILE A 267 -2.23 -10.86 -13.04
N ILE A 268 -1.83 -12.12 -12.96
CA ILE A 268 -0.52 -12.59 -13.42
C ILE A 268 -0.44 -12.47 -14.95
N GLU A 269 -1.48 -12.90 -15.67
CA GLU A 269 -1.53 -12.76 -17.12
C GLU A 269 -1.57 -11.29 -17.57
N SER A 270 -2.25 -10.43 -16.82
CA SER A 270 -2.28 -8.98 -17.09
C SER A 270 -0.89 -8.33 -16.97
N ILE A 271 -0.04 -8.83 -16.06
CA ILE A 271 1.35 -8.37 -15.91
C ILE A 271 2.21 -8.87 -17.06
N HIS A 272 2.07 -10.15 -17.42
CA HIS A 272 2.77 -10.71 -18.57
C HIS A 272 2.36 -10.05 -19.88
N PHE A 273 1.10 -9.66 -20.03
CA PHE A 273 0.61 -8.90 -21.18
C PHE A 273 1.35 -7.56 -21.33
N GLN A 274 1.58 -6.82 -20.25
CA GLN A 274 2.30 -5.53 -20.32
C GLN A 274 3.73 -5.68 -20.87
N HIS A 275 4.42 -6.78 -20.54
CA HIS A 275 5.73 -7.09 -21.09
C HIS A 275 5.66 -7.61 -22.53
N ALA A 276 4.76 -8.56 -22.79
CA ALA A 276 4.57 -9.17 -24.10
C ALA A 276 4.06 -8.17 -25.16
N ALA A 277 3.32 -7.14 -24.76
CA ALA A 277 2.86 -6.07 -25.63
C ALA A 277 3.88 -4.94 -25.80
N GLY A 278 4.91 -4.88 -24.94
CA GLY A 278 6.02 -3.92 -25.05
C GLY A 278 5.81 -2.58 -24.36
N ALA A 279 4.69 -2.37 -23.66
CA ALA A 279 4.40 -1.11 -23.00
C ALA A 279 3.66 -1.31 -21.68
N TRP A 280 4.04 -0.52 -20.68
CA TRP A 280 3.31 -0.45 -19.42
C TRP A 280 1.99 0.30 -19.59
N ASN A 281 0.97 -0.16 -18.87
CA ASN A 281 -0.34 0.45 -18.96
C ASN A 281 -0.35 1.91 -18.50
N ILE A 282 0.57 2.36 -17.64
CA ILE A 282 0.65 3.79 -17.26
C ILE A 282 0.82 4.74 -18.46
N PHE A 283 1.51 4.32 -19.52
CA PHE A 283 1.72 5.13 -20.72
C PHE A 283 0.55 5.04 -21.70
N LEU A 284 -0.21 3.94 -21.66
CA LEU A 284 -1.39 3.72 -22.49
C LEU A 284 -2.63 4.35 -21.85
N MET A 285 -2.75 4.34 -20.53
CA MET A 285 -3.91 4.82 -19.80
C MET A 285 -3.51 5.69 -18.59
N PRO A 286 -2.86 6.86 -18.82
CA PRO A 286 -2.51 7.80 -17.75
C PRO A 286 -3.73 8.26 -16.94
N LEU A 287 -4.87 8.53 -17.61
CA LEU A 287 -6.12 8.88 -16.93
C LEU A 287 -6.57 7.74 -16.00
N GLY A 288 -6.58 6.50 -16.50
CA GLY A 288 -6.91 5.32 -15.68
C GLY A 288 -6.00 5.16 -14.46
N ALA A 289 -4.70 5.43 -14.60
CA ALA A 289 -3.75 5.38 -13.50
C ALA A 289 -4.07 6.44 -12.42
N VAL A 290 -4.35 7.68 -12.83
CA VAL A 290 -4.74 8.76 -11.90
C VAL A 290 -6.06 8.45 -11.22
N LEU A 291 -7.08 8.02 -11.97
CA LEU A 291 -8.38 7.65 -11.43
C LEU A 291 -8.24 6.53 -10.38
N PHE A 292 -7.49 5.47 -10.69
CA PHE A 292 -7.24 4.38 -9.76
C PHE A 292 -6.56 4.87 -8.47
N LEU A 293 -5.51 5.69 -8.57
CA LEU A 293 -4.82 6.20 -7.38
C LEU A 293 -5.75 7.06 -6.52
N VAL A 294 -6.47 7.99 -7.14
CA VAL A 294 -7.37 8.90 -6.43
C VAL A 294 -8.50 8.13 -5.73
N THR A 295 -9.13 7.17 -6.42
CA THR A 295 -10.17 6.35 -5.80
C THR A 295 -9.62 5.44 -4.71
N MET A 296 -8.42 4.88 -4.87
CA MET A 296 -7.80 4.08 -3.80
C MET A 296 -7.42 4.91 -2.56
N ILE A 297 -7.00 6.18 -2.71
CA ILE A 297 -6.77 7.05 -1.54
C ILE A 297 -8.08 7.29 -0.80
N ALA A 298 -9.17 7.55 -1.54
CA ALA A 298 -10.49 7.78 -0.97
C ALA A 298 -11.09 6.52 -0.31
N GLU A 299 -10.88 5.34 -0.91
CA GLU A 299 -11.33 4.03 -0.41
C GLU A 299 -10.62 3.61 0.89
N VAL A 300 -9.39 4.07 1.10
CA VAL A 300 -8.63 3.82 2.34
C VAL A 300 -8.80 4.96 3.35
N GLU A 301 -9.63 5.96 3.03
CA GLU A 301 -9.93 7.11 3.91
C GLU A 301 -8.67 7.88 4.36
N ARG A 302 -7.63 7.91 3.51
CA ARG A 302 -6.40 8.65 3.81
C ARG A 302 -6.52 10.11 3.40
N VAL A 303 -5.81 10.99 4.10
CA VAL A 303 -5.67 12.42 3.72
C VAL A 303 -5.32 12.51 2.24
N PRO A 304 -6.07 13.29 1.43
CA PRO A 304 -7.02 14.35 1.82
C PRO A 304 -8.50 13.93 2.03
N PHE A 305 -8.82 12.64 1.90
CA PHE A 305 -10.17 12.07 1.96
C PHE A 305 -10.56 11.50 3.34
N ASP A 306 -9.87 11.90 4.41
CA ASP A 306 -10.07 11.42 5.79
C ASP A 306 -11.22 12.13 6.53
N MET A 307 -12.07 12.89 5.84
CA MET A 307 -13.13 13.69 6.47
C MET A 307 -14.27 12.93 7.15
N PRO A 308 -14.60 11.67 6.81
CA PRO A 308 -15.51 10.90 7.65
C PRO A 308 -14.99 10.67 9.08
N GLU A 309 -13.67 10.73 9.28
CA GLU A 309 -12.99 10.57 10.56
C GLU A 309 -12.71 11.89 11.29
N ALA A 310 -12.84 13.03 10.60
CA ALA A 310 -12.34 14.34 11.01
C ALA A 310 -12.44 14.62 12.51
N GLU A 311 -11.28 14.69 13.18
CA GLU A 311 -11.18 14.81 14.64
C GLU A 311 -11.95 16.02 15.20
N ALA A 312 -11.97 17.12 14.46
CA ALA A 312 -12.63 18.36 14.85
C ALA A 312 -14.17 18.25 14.87
N GLU A 313 -14.76 17.35 14.08
CA GLU A 313 -16.22 17.21 13.95
C GLU A 313 -16.75 15.95 14.65
N LEU A 314 -16.04 14.83 14.54
CA LEU A 314 -16.53 13.50 14.93
C LEU A 314 -15.53 12.70 15.77
N VAL A 315 -14.49 13.35 16.33
CA VAL A 315 -13.41 12.76 17.16
C VAL A 315 -12.51 11.78 16.40
N GLU A 316 -13.07 10.66 15.94
CA GLU A 316 -12.37 9.64 15.16
C GLU A 316 -13.36 8.90 14.22
N GLY A 317 -14.53 9.48 13.98
CA GLY A 317 -15.56 8.89 13.11
C GLY A 317 -16.10 7.56 13.62
N TRP A 318 -16.13 6.56 12.73
CA TRP A 318 -16.85 5.29 12.92
C TRP A 318 -16.15 4.29 13.83
N TRP A 319 -14.85 4.44 14.11
CA TRP A 319 -14.11 3.54 14.99
C TRP A 319 -13.87 4.08 16.41
N THR A 320 -14.38 5.27 16.74
CA THR A 320 -14.18 5.98 18.02
C THR A 320 -14.43 5.12 19.27
N GLU A 321 -15.41 4.21 19.23
CA GLU A 321 -15.79 3.38 20.39
C GLU A 321 -14.94 2.10 20.52
N TYR A 322 -14.10 1.78 19.54
CA TYR A 322 -13.28 0.58 19.56
C TYR A 322 -12.00 0.80 20.38
N GLY A 323 -11.77 -0.08 21.35
CA GLY A 323 -10.57 -0.09 22.19
C GLY A 323 -9.70 -1.34 21.99
N GLY A 324 -8.52 -1.31 22.60
CA GLY A 324 -7.62 -2.47 22.73
C GLY A 324 -7.28 -3.12 21.39
N MET A 325 -7.44 -4.44 21.32
CA MET A 325 -7.09 -5.23 20.14
C MET A 325 -7.96 -4.93 18.92
N ARG A 326 -9.25 -4.59 19.08
CA ARG A 326 -10.14 -4.31 17.93
C ARG A 326 -9.72 -3.03 17.21
N PHE A 327 -9.38 -2.00 17.96
CA PHE A 327 -8.75 -0.80 17.39
C PHE A 327 -7.47 -1.16 16.65
N GLY A 328 -6.59 -1.96 17.27
CA GLY A 328 -5.36 -2.43 16.63
C GLY A 328 -5.60 -3.21 15.33
N MET A 329 -6.66 -4.01 15.26
CA MET A 329 -7.07 -4.74 14.07
C MET A 329 -7.60 -3.83 12.96
N LEU A 330 -8.44 -2.84 13.29
CA LEU A 330 -8.95 -1.85 12.34
C LEU A 330 -7.82 -1.00 11.76
N PHE A 331 -6.93 -0.52 12.63
CA PHE A 331 -5.72 0.21 12.24
C PHE A 331 -4.83 -0.65 11.33
N MET A 332 -4.59 -1.91 11.69
CA MET A 332 -3.84 -2.85 10.84
C MET A 332 -4.51 -3.04 9.48
N ALA A 333 -5.84 -3.19 9.43
CA ALA A 333 -6.58 -3.38 8.18
C ALA A 333 -6.45 -2.17 7.25
N GLU A 334 -6.55 -0.94 7.76
CA GLU A 334 -6.36 0.28 6.96
C GLU A 334 -4.97 0.30 6.28
N TYR A 335 -3.92 -0.07 7.02
CA TYR A 335 -2.56 -0.15 6.46
C TYR A 335 -2.37 -1.30 5.47
N ILE A 336 -2.94 -2.48 5.75
CA ILE A 336 -2.88 -3.61 4.79
C ILE A 336 -3.62 -3.22 3.50
N ARG A 337 -4.76 -2.52 3.59
CA ARG A 337 -5.51 -2.06 2.43
C ARG A 337 -4.76 -0.99 1.64
N THR A 338 -4.11 -0.05 2.33
CA THR A 338 -3.19 0.92 1.72
C THR A 338 -2.09 0.19 0.94
N TYR A 339 -1.53 -0.86 1.55
CA TYR A 339 -0.46 -1.62 0.94
C TYR A 339 -0.94 -2.43 -0.27
N ALA A 340 -2.11 -3.06 -0.16
CA ALA A 340 -2.77 -3.73 -1.28
C ALA A 340 -3.01 -2.77 -2.45
N ALA A 341 -3.43 -1.53 -2.19
CA ALA A 341 -3.57 -0.50 -3.22
C ALA A 341 -2.26 -0.25 -3.98
N CYS A 342 -1.14 -0.16 -3.26
CA CYS A 342 0.18 0.06 -3.86
C CYS A 342 0.63 -1.12 -4.72
N PHE A 343 0.35 -2.35 -4.27
CA PHE A 343 0.58 -3.54 -5.09
C PHE A 343 -0.31 -3.54 -6.32
N LEU A 344 -1.62 -3.42 -6.18
CA LEU A 344 -2.54 -3.44 -7.33
C LEU A 344 -2.17 -2.37 -8.36
N PHE A 345 -1.80 -1.15 -7.95
CA PHE A 345 -1.28 -0.14 -8.87
C PHE A 345 -0.01 -0.60 -9.59
N THR A 346 0.94 -1.19 -8.85
CA THR A 346 2.18 -1.74 -9.42
C THR A 346 1.91 -2.84 -10.45
N HIS A 347 0.92 -3.70 -10.19
CA HIS A 347 0.55 -4.82 -11.05
C HIS A 347 -0.17 -4.33 -12.31
N PHE A 348 -1.15 -3.45 -12.15
CA PHE A 348 -2.00 -3.00 -13.24
C PHE A 348 -1.38 -1.92 -14.12
N PHE A 349 -0.49 -1.07 -13.59
CA PHE A 349 0.05 0.09 -14.32
C PHE A 349 1.56 0.10 -14.51
N LEU A 350 2.33 -0.54 -13.63
CA LEU A 350 3.80 -0.51 -13.64
C LEU A 350 4.44 -1.85 -14.03
N GLY A 351 3.70 -2.77 -14.64
CA GLY A 351 4.25 -4.05 -15.11
C GLY A 351 4.75 -5.00 -14.01
N GLY A 352 4.27 -4.89 -12.77
CA GLY A 352 4.56 -5.85 -11.69
C GLY A 352 6.07 -6.04 -11.45
N TRP A 353 6.54 -7.28 -11.60
CA TRP A 353 7.93 -7.70 -11.43
C TRP A 353 8.86 -7.37 -12.61
N HIS A 354 8.34 -6.92 -13.76
CA HIS A 354 9.18 -6.55 -14.91
C HIS A 354 10.00 -5.28 -14.62
N LEU A 355 11.20 -5.12 -15.17
CA LEU A 355 11.99 -3.90 -14.95
C LEU A 355 11.49 -2.73 -15.81
N PRO A 356 11.67 -1.47 -15.36
CA PRO A 356 11.37 -0.29 -16.17
C PRO A 356 12.17 -0.32 -17.46
N PHE A 357 11.49 -0.19 -18.60
CA PHE A 357 12.10 -0.18 -19.94
C PHE A 357 12.95 -1.41 -20.25
N GLN A 358 12.59 -2.58 -19.70
CA GLN A 358 13.35 -3.82 -19.86
C GLN A 358 13.65 -4.16 -21.33
N GLY A 359 12.68 -4.03 -22.23
CA GLY A 359 12.90 -4.31 -23.66
C GLY A 359 13.90 -3.35 -24.34
N THR A 360 13.83 -2.07 -24.00
CA THR A 360 14.77 -1.05 -24.50
C THR A 360 16.16 -1.20 -23.89
N LEU A 361 16.25 -1.61 -22.62
CA LEU A 361 17.52 -1.84 -21.93
C LEU A 361 18.20 -3.14 -22.40
N ALA A 362 17.44 -4.19 -22.66
CA ALA A 362 17.93 -5.48 -23.16
C ALA A 362 18.43 -5.40 -24.62
N SER A 363 17.88 -4.49 -25.43
CA SER A 363 18.31 -4.26 -26.82
C SER A 363 19.57 -3.39 -26.96
N LEU A 364 20.10 -2.81 -25.86
CA LEU A 364 21.34 -2.04 -25.90
C LEU A 364 22.58 -2.95 -25.84
N PRO A 365 23.52 -2.88 -26.79
CA PRO A 365 24.59 -3.90 -26.97
C PRO A 365 25.66 -3.95 -25.86
N VAL A 366 25.81 -2.94 -25.01
CA VAL A 366 26.81 -2.92 -23.91
C VAL A 366 26.14 -3.07 -22.53
N VAL A 367 24.89 -2.63 -22.43
CA VAL A 367 24.12 -2.59 -21.18
C VAL A 367 23.23 -3.83 -21.05
N GLY A 368 22.74 -4.38 -22.16
CA GLY A 368 21.81 -5.51 -22.21
C GLY A 368 22.37 -6.83 -21.71
N GLU A 369 23.67 -7.12 -21.89
CA GLU A 369 24.27 -8.35 -21.33
C GLU A 369 24.43 -8.25 -19.80
N THR A 370 24.99 -7.15 -19.30
CA THR A 370 25.17 -6.93 -17.85
C THR A 370 23.85 -6.75 -17.10
N ILE A 371 22.87 -6.06 -17.69
CA ILE A 371 21.52 -5.93 -17.14
C ILE A 371 20.73 -7.23 -17.33
N GLY A 372 20.95 -7.99 -18.41
CA GLY A 372 20.38 -9.32 -18.61
C GLY A 372 20.74 -10.29 -17.49
N GLU A 373 22.00 -10.30 -17.06
CA GLU A 373 22.44 -11.06 -15.89
C GLU A 373 21.88 -10.51 -14.58
N LEU A 374 21.77 -9.18 -14.44
CA LEU A 374 21.16 -8.54 -13.25
C LEU A 374 19.64 -8.78 -13.15
N ILE A 375 18.93 -8.83 -14.29
CA ILE A 375 17.49 -9.15 -14.43
C ILE A 375 17.22 -10.57 -13.91
N VAL A 376 18.13 -11.51 -14.17
CA VAL A 376 18.04 -12.89 -13.67
C VAL A 376 18.44 -12.98 -12.19
N PHE A 377 19.28 -12.07 -11.71
CA PHE A 377 19.81 -12.08 -10.33
C PHE A 377 18.87 -11.42 -9.31
N VAL A 378 18.17 -10.34 -9.67
CA VAL A 378 17.21 -9.67 -8.77
C VAL A 378 15.91 -10.47 -8.77
N PRO A 379 15.49 -11.08 -7.64
CA PRO A 379 14.22 -11.81 -7.58
C PRO A 379 13.07 -10.87 -7.98
N GLY A 380 12.15 -11.33 -8.84
CA GLY A 380 11.02 -10.52 -9.31
C GLY A 380 10.21 -9.91 -8.16
N ALA A 381 10.13 -10.64 -7.05
CA ALA A 381 9.53 -10.18 -5.79
C ALA A 381 10.15 -8.88 -5.25
N VAL A 382 11.47 -8.72 -5.33
CA VAL A 382 12.15 -7.50 -4.84
C VAL A 382 11.74 -6.30 -5.70
N MET A 383 11.61 -6.47 -7.02
CA MET A 383 11.19 -5.39 -7.91
C MET A 383 9.76 -4.95 -7.63
N THR A 384 8.84 -5.91 -7.48
CA THR A 384 7.45 -5.63 -7.09
C THR A 384 7.39 -4.87 -5.76
N LEU A 385 8.17 -5.29 -4.76
CA LEU A 385 8.24 -4.61 -3.46
C LEU A 385 8.77 -3.18 -3.57
N VAL A 386 9.88 -2.97 -4.29
CA VAL A 386 10.47 -1.64 -4.46
C VAL A 386 9.48 -0.68 -5.13
N LYS A 387 8.81 -1.12 -6.21
CA LYS A 387 7.80 -0.30 -6.89
C LYS A 387 6.60 -0.01 -5.98
N ALA A 388 6.08 -1.02 -5.26
CA ALA A 388 5.00 -0.81 -4.31
C ALA A 388 5.38 0.19 -3.21
N TRP A 389 6.60 0.12 -2.68
CA TRP A 389 7.10 1.09 -1.69
C TRP A 389 7.29 2.49 -2.26
N LEU A 390 7.72 2.62 -3.51
CA LEU A 390 7.79 3.91 -4.20
C LEU A 390 6.40 4.52 -4.41
N VAL A 391 5.42 3.72 -4.85
CA VAL A 391 4.03 4.17 -4.99
C VAL A 391 3.49 4.62 -3.63
N PHE A 392 3.73 3.86 -2.57
CA PHE A 392 3.34 4.25 -1.22
C PHE A 392 3.95 5.60 -0.80
N LEU A 393 5.25 5.79 -1.04
CA LEU A 393 5.96 7.02 -0.71
C LEU A 393 5.47 8.23 -1.51
N ILE A 394 5.33 8.07 -2.82
CA ILE A 394 4.99 9.17 -3.73
C ILE A 394 3.51 9.51 -3.64
N VAL A 395 2.64 8.52 -3.49
CA VAL A 395 1.20 8.75 -3.48
C VAL A 395 0.69 8.97 -2.06
N PHE A 396 0.78 7.97 -1.18
CA PHE A 396 0.12 8.02 0.12
C PHE A 396 0.85 8.91 1.12
N VAL A 397 2.19 8.84 1.15
CA VAL A 397 2.97 9.70 2.05
C VAL A 397 2.98 11.13 1.50
N TRP A 398 3.42 11.37 0.27
CA TRP A 398 3.50 12.76 -0.24
C TRP A 398 2.13 13.45 -0.30
N ALA A 399 1.07 12.81 -0.83
CA ALA A 399 -0.24 13.46 -0.94
C ALA A 399 -0.77 13.97 0.40
N ARG A 400 -0.47 13.26 1.50
CA ARG A 400 -0.81 13.67 2.87
C ARG A 400 -0.17 15.00 3.28
N PHE A 401 1.00 15.37 2.74
CA PHE A 401 1.70 16.62 3.07
C PHE A 401 1.43 17.73 2.07
N SER A 402 1.23 17.38 0.80
CA SER A 402 1.03 18.37 -0.26
C SER A 402 -0.41 18.86 -0.33
N LEU A 403 -1.39 18.03 0.03
CA LEU A 403 -2.81 18.33 -0.14
C LEU A 403 -3.47 18.68 1.19
N ALA A 404 -4.34 19.69 1.15
CA ALA A 404 -5.21 20.03 2.25
C ALA A 404 -6.41 19.08 2.32
N ARG A 405 -6.99 18.96 3.52
CA ARG A 405 -8.21 18.20 3.76
C ARG A 405 -9.40 18.81 3.03
N ILE A 406 -10.22 17.97 2.40
CA ILE A 406 -11.36 18.38 1.55
C ILE A 406 -12.67 18.05 2.24
N ARG A 407 -13.65 18.96 2.26
CA ARG A 407 -14.94 18.74 2.95
C ARG A 407 -15.75 17.59 2.33
N THR A 408 -16.54 16.86 3.13
CA THR A 408 -17.26 15.65 2.69
C THR A 408 -18.24 15.87 1.53
N ASP A 409 -18.91 17.02 1.46
CA ASP A 409 -19.78 17.37 0.33
C ASP A 409 -18.99 17.50 -0.99
N GLN A 410 -17.80 18.13 -0.94
CA GLN A 410 -16.90 18.28 -2.09
C GLN A 410 -16.32 16.94 -2.50
N ILE A 411 -16.00 16.07 -1.52
CA ILE A 411 -15.58 14.69 -1.78
C ILE A 411 -16.68 13.93 -2.55
N LEU A 412 -17.94 14.00 -2.11
CA LEU A 412 -19.03 13.33 -2.79
C LEU A 412 -19.29 13.93 -4.18
N GLU A 413 -19.25 15.25 -4.31
CA GLU A 413 -19.41 15.93 -5.60
C GLU A 413 -18.30 15.53 -6.58
N PHE A 414 -17.06 15.46 -6.12
CA PHE A 414 -15.91 15.05 -6.91
C PHE A 414 -16.04 13.61 -7.42
N GLY A 415 -16.44 12.67 -6.57
CA GLY A 415 -16.68 11.27 -6.95
C GLY A 415 -17.77 11.13 -8.01
N TRP A 416 -18.95 11.70 -7.76
CA TRP A 416 -20.12 11.52 -8.63
C TRP A 416 -20.08 12.38 -9.90
N ARG A 417 -19.64 13.63 -9.82
CA ARG A 417 -19.69 14.56 -10.97
C ARG A 417 -18.44 14.53 -11.83
N MET A 418 -17.28 14.21 -11.26
CA MET A 418 -16.01 14.24 -12.01
C MET A 418 -15.44 12.83 -12.24
N LEU A 419 -15.19 12.06 -11.19
CA LEU A 419 -14.50 10.77 -11.34
C LEU A 419 -15.34 9.74 -12.09
N LEU A 420 -16.64 9.66 -11.85
CA LEU A 420 -17.51 8.69 -12.51
C LEU A 420 -17.56 8.89 -14.05
N PRO A 421 -17.86 10.10 -14.59
CA PRO A 421 -17.80 10.32 -16.04
C PRO A 421 -16.41 10.06 -16.64
N LEU A 422 -15.34 10.45 -15.94
CA LEU A 422 -13.96 10.21 -16.40
C LEU A 422 -13.62 8.73 -16.44
N ALA A 423 -14.11 7.93 -15.49
CA ALA A 423 -13.91 6.48 -15.48
C ALA A 423 -14.66 5.80 -16.63
N VAL A 424 -15.87 6.26 -16.96
CA VAL A 424 -16.60 5.80 -18.16
C VAL A 424 -15.83 6.15 -19.43
N LEU A 425 -15.30 7.38 -19.53
CA LEU A 425 -14.45 7.79 -20.65
C LEU A 425 -13.22 6.89 -20.76
N GLN A 426 -12.57 6.54 -19.65
CA GLN A 426 -11.43 5.64 -19.63
C GLN A 426 -11.77 4.25 -20.18
N VAL A 427 -12.94 3.69 -19.84
CA VAL A 427 -13.39 2.40 -20.39
C VAL A 427 -13.53 2.48 -21.91
N ILE A 428 -14.12 3.57 -22.43
CA ILE A 428 -14.29 3.78 -23.87
C ILE A 428 -12.92 3.91 -24.56
N MET A 429 -11.98 4.64 -23.96
CA MET A 429 -10.62 4.77 -24.50
C MET A 429 -9.88 3.43 -24.52
N SER A 430 -9.99 2.62 -23.45
CA SER A 430 -9.41 1.27 -23.42
C SER A 430 -9.94 0.39 -24.54
N LEU A 431 -11.25 0.46 -24.79
CA LEU A 431 -11.88 -0.27 -25.90
C LEU A 431 -11.33 0.20 -27.25
N ALA A 432 -11.24 1.52 -27.46
CA ALA A 432 -10.71 2.09 -28.70
C ALA A 432 -9.25 1.69 -28.94
N TYR A 433 -8.41 1.72 -27.90
CA TYR A 433 -7.01 1.29 -28.00
C TYR A 433 -6.91 -0.19 -28.35
N ARG A 434 -7.69 -1.06 -27.69
CA ARG A 434 -7.66 -2.50 -27.95
C ARG A 434 -8.20 -2.87 -29.34
N LEU A 435 -9.19 -2.13 -29.87
CA LEU A 435 -9.83 -2.47 -31.14
C LEU A 435 -9.09 -1.90 -32.36
N TYR A 436 -8.56 -0.68 -32.26
CA TYR A 436 -8.04 0.05 -33.42
C TYR A 436 -6.52 0.24 -33.43
N LEU A 437 -5.87 0.26 -32.27
CA LEU A 437 -4.44 0.61 -32.16
C LEU A 437 -3.54 -0.56 -31.77
N TYR A 438 -4.13 -1.70 -31.45
CA TYR A 438 -3.43 -2.90 -31.00
C TYR A 438 -3.23 -3.87 -32.16
N ASP A 439 -1.98 -4.26 -32.43
CA ASP A 439 -1.64 -5.31 -33.40
C ASP A 439 -1.30 -6.63 -32.69
N PRO A 440 -2.15 -7.66 -32.80
CA PRO A 440 -1.89 -8.98 -32.20
C PRO A 440 -0.61 -9.65 -32.72
N ASN A 441 -0.14 -9.32 -33.93
CA ASN A 441 1.03 -9.96 -34.52
C ASN A 441 2.36 -9.44 -33.94
N GLY A 442 2.31 -8.28 -33.26
CA GLY A 442 3.46 -7.68 -32.58
C GLY A 442 3.69 -8.23 -31.17
N LEU A 443 2.92 -9.21 -30.70
CA LEU A 443 3.15 -9.81 -29.39
C LEU A 443 4.44 -10.64 -29.38
N SER A 444 5.29 -10.40 -28.40
CA SER A 444 6.42 -11.30 -28.14
C SER A 444 6.03 -12.45 -27.21
N SER A 445 6.80 -13.52 -27.26
CA SER A 445 6.69 -14.63 -26.31
C SER A 445 6.89 -14.13 -24.87
N GLN A 446 6.18 -14.73 -23.91
CA GLN A 446 6.25 -14.32 -22.50
C GLN A 446 7.68 -14.35 -21.90
N ASN A 447 8.60 -15.11 -22.52
CA ASN A 447 9.97 -15.31 -22.05
C ASN A 447 11.03 -14.51 -22.82
N ASP A 448 10.64 -13.70 -23.80
CA ASP A 448 11.58 -12.86 -24.54
C ASP A 448 12.05 -11.67 -23.67
N PRO A 449 13.36 -11.49 -23.44
CA PRO A 449 13.91 -10.35 -22.72
C PRO A 449 13.63 -9.00 -23.40
N ALA A 450 13.48 -8.99 -24.73
CA ALA A 450 13.28 -7.77 -25.52
C ALA A 450 11.85 -7.20 -25.45
N GLY A 451 10.87 -7.98 -24.99
CA GLY A 451 9.45 -7.59 -24.99
C GLY A 451 8.85 -7.56 -26.41
N GLY A 452 7.57 -7.22 -26.51
CA GLY A 452 6.90 -7.11 -27.82
C GLY A 452 6.80 -5.69 -28.37
N ALA A 453 6.11 -5.57 -29.49
CA ALA A 453 5.94 -4.36 -30.29
C ALA A 453 4.47 -4.16 -30.69
N ALA A 454 3.52 -4.67 -29.89
CA ALA A 454 2.09 -4.70 -30.23
C ALA A 454 1.42 -3.32 -30.32
N TRP A 455 2.12 -2.27 -29.87
CA TRP A 455 1.66 -0.88 -29.87
C TRP A 455 2.45 0.02 -30.84
N ASP A 456 3.22 -0.58 -31.73
CA ASP A 456 3.93 0.12 -32.78
C ASP A 456 2.96 0.54 -33.88
N ALA A 457 3.12 1.77 -34.38
CA ALA A 457 2.33 2.27 -35.48
C ALA A 457 3.21 3.15 -36.39
N PHE A 458 2.88 3.14 -37.69
CA PHE A 458 3.60 3.94 -38.70
C PHE A 458 5.11 3.68 -38.78
N GLY A 459 5.57 2.49 -38.36
CA GLY A 459 6.98 2.11 -38.34
C GLY A 459 7.80 2.77 -37.22
N ILE A 460 7.15 3.41 -36.25
CA ILE A 460 7.79 4.01 -35.07
C ILE A 460 7.55 3.10 -33.86
N PRO A 461 8.62 2.62 -33.19
CA PRO A 461 8.50 1.84 -31.96
C PRO A 461 7.78 2.61 -30.86
N SER A 462 6.86 1.96 -30.15
CA SER A 462 6.09 2.53 -29.03
C SER A 462 5.31 3.81 -29.38
N PHE A 463 4.92 3.99 -30.65
CA PHE A 463 4.24 5.20 -31.12
C PHE A 463 2.98 5.51 -30.31
N VAL A 464 2.10 4.53 -30.11
CA VAL A 464 0.81 4.72 -29.42
C VAL A 464 1.03 5.18 -27.96
N PRO A 465 1.87 4.51 -27.13
CA PRO A 465 2.22 4.98 -25.80
C PRO A 465 2.77 6.42 -25.77
N ILE A 466 3.66 6.77 -26.70
CA ILE A 466 4.29 8.09 -26.75
C ILE A 466 3.26 9.18 -27.05
N VAL A 467 2.45 9.00 -28.10
CA VAL A 467 1.42 9.96 -28.49
C VAL A 467 0.38 10.14 -27.40
N THR A 468 -0.08 9.03 -26.80
CA THR A 468 -1.03 9.08 -25.69
C THR A 468 -0.45 9.80 -24.48
N THR A 469 0.81 9.54 -24.13
CA THR A 469 1.48 10.22 -23.01
C THR A 469 1.63 11.72 -23.30
N ILE A 470 2.04 12.11 -24.50
CA ILE A 470 2.15 13.53 -24.89
C ILE A 470 0.78 14.21 -24.85
N PHE A 471 -0.26 13.57 -25.34
CA PHE A 471 -1.62 14.10 -25.28
C PHE A 471 -2.05 14.37 -23.83
N TRP A 472 -1.87 13.39 -22.92
CA TRP A 472 -2.22 13.57 -21.51
C TRP A 472 -1.34 14.58 -20.78
N LEU A 473 -0.05 14.66 -21.12
CA LEU A 473 0.83 15.71 -20.59
C LEU A 473 0.41 17.09 -21.09
N ALA A 474 -0.04 17.22 -22.33
CA ALA A 474 -0.55 18.48 -22.87
C ALA A 474 -1.86 18.88 -22.16
N VAL A 475 -2.79 17.94 -21.97
CA VAL A 475 -4.02 18.16 -21.18
C VAL A 475 -3.66 18.58 -19.75
N PHE A 476 -2.74 17.87 -19.10
CA PHE A 476 -2.26 18.21 -17.76
C PHE A 476 -1.65 19.62 -17.71
N PHE A 477 -0.81 19.97 -18.68
CA PHE A 477 -0.19 21.30 -18.76
C PHE A 477 -1.22 22.41 -19.00
N ILE A 478 -2.24 22.16 -19.82
CA ILE A 478 -3.36 23.08 -20.01
C ILE A 478 -4.06 23.32 -18.68
N TYR A 479 -4.45 22.26 -17.96
CA TYR A 479 -5.10 22.39 -16.66
C TYR A 479 -4.21 23.04 -15.60
N LEU A 480 -2.90 22.80 -15.63
CA LEU A 480 -1.94 23.46 -14.74
C LEU A 480 -1.85 24.97 -15.02
N ASN A 481 -2.03 25.40 -16.27
CA ASN A 481 -1.93 26.79 -16.68
C ASN A 481 -3.30 27.52 -16.74
N ASP A 482 -4.40 26.78 -16.60
CA ASP A 482 -5.79 27.29 -16.55
C ASP A 482 -6.17 27.85 -15.16
N GLU A 483 -5.18 28.20 -14.34
CA GLU A 483 -5.41 29.04 -13.18
C GLU A 483 -5.67 30.47 -13.67
N ASP A 484 -6.95 30.81 -13.85
CA ASP A 484 -7.39 32.16 -14.19
C ASP A 484 -6.94 33.15 -13.09
N LYS A 485 -5.78 33.78 -13.33
CA LYS A 485 -5.14 34.73 -12.41
C LYS A 485 -6.00 35.96 -12.11
N SER A 486 -7.08 36.16 -12.88
CA SER A 486 -7.95 37.35 -12.81
C SER A 486 -9.28 37.10 -12.10
N VAL A 487 -9.63 35.84 -11.81
CA VAL A 487 -10.85 35.51 -11.07
C VAL A 487 -10.59 35.66 -9.57
N ASN A 488 -11.36 36.55 -8.95
CA ASN A 488 -11.41 36.77 -7.50
C ASN A 488 -11.28 35.47 -6.71
N GLN A 489 -10.37 35.49 -5.72
CA GLN A 489 -10.00 34.40 -4.82
C GLN A 489 -11.12 34.01 -3.83
N GLU A 490 -12.24 33.52 -4.34
CA GLU A 490 -13.20 32.73 -3.54
C GLU A 490 -13.02 31.22 -3.82
N ARG A 491 -11.76 30.76 -3.96
CA ARG A 491 -11.38 29.34 -3.83
C ARG A 491 -10.10 29.16 -3.03
N MET A 492 -10.07 28.05 -2.27
CA MET A 492 -9.65 27.98 -0.87
C MET A 492 -8.21 27.52 -0.54
N PHE A 493 -7.26 27.38 -1.48
CA PHE A 493 -6.00 26.67 -1.15
C PHE A 493 -4.67 27.31 -1.54
N HIS A 494 -4.66 28.54 -2.07
CA HIS A 494 -3.42 29.29 -2.19
C HIS A 494 -3.47 30.52 -1.29
N VAL A 495 -2.88 30.41 -0.11
CA VAL A 495 -2.49 31.59 0.66
C VAL A 495 -1.30 32.19 -0.07
N HIS A 496 -1.56 33.08 -1.03
CA HIS A 496 -0.51 33.89 -1.60
C HIS A 496 0.00 34.82 -0.49
N THR A 497 1.25 34.66 -0.09
CA THR A 497 1.87 35.59 0.87
C THR A 497 2.28 36.83 0.09
N ASP A 498 1.39 37.82 0.01
CA ASP A 498 1.66 39.10 -0.70
C ASP A 498 2.88 39.84 -0.16
N LYS A 499 3.24 39.59 1.10
CA LYS A 499 4.52 39.98 1.69
C LYS A 499 5.11 38.77 2.41
N PRO A 500 6.39 38.41 2.18
CA PRO A 500 7.06 37.46 3.04
C PRO A 500 6.99 38.00 4.48
N ALA A 501 6.69 37.12 5.45
CA ALA A 501 6.72 37.49 6.85
C ALA A 501 8.11 38.05 7.17
N GLY A 502 8.21 39.38 7.33
CA GLY A 502 9.42 40.02 7.78
C GLY A 502 9.84 39.42 9.11
N THR A 503 11.14 39.34 9.37
CA THR A 503 11.67 38.94 10.67
C THR A 503 11.24 39.98 11.71
N VAL A 504 10.07 39.80 12.31
CA VAL A 504 9.62 40.64 13.42
C VAL A 504 10.46 40.27 14.62
N SER A 505 11.42 41.13 14.95
CA SER A 505 12.11 41.08 16.23
C SER A 505 11.17 41.65 17.29
N PRO A 506 10.89 40.94 18.39
CA PRO A 506 10.02 41.45 19.45
C PRO A 506 10.51 42.84 19.93
N GLY A 507 9.64 43.84 19.87
CA GLY A 507 9.92 45.20 20.38
C GLY A 507 10.38 46.24 19.35
N LYS A 508 10.26 45.98 18.04
CA LYS A 508 10.33 47.02 17.01
C LYS A 508 9.14 46.88 16.08
N GLU A 509 8.28 47.90 16.09
CA GLU A 509 7.13 48.04 15.18
C GLU A 509 7.57 48.12 13.70
#